data_AF-A0A351MRN1-F1
#
_entry.id   AF-A0A351MRN1-F1
#
_cell.length_a   1.000
_cell.length_b   1.000
_cell.length_c   1.000
_cell.angle_alpha   90.00
_cell.angle_beta   90.00
_cell.angle_gamma   90.00
#
_symmetry.space_group_name_H-M   'P 1'
#
loop_
_entity.id
_entity.type
_entity.pdbx_description
1 polymer ?
#
loop_
_entity_poly.entity_id
_entity_poly.type
_entity_poly.pdbx_seq_one_letter_code
_entity_poly.pdbx_strand_id
1 'polypeptide(L)'
;NLVWYNYRFLPAVTLAKNIVAAGELGRVFHYRANFLQDWTISTDLPQGGAGLWRLDAASAGSGVTGDLLAHCIDTARWINGEITEVSAITETFI
;
A
#
# COMPACT_ATOMS: atom_id res chain seq x y z
N ASN A 1 11.24 0.45 17.22
CA ASN A 1 9.99 1.19 16.91
C ASN A 1 9.12 0.35 16.00
N LEU A 2 7.81 0.34 16.22
CA LEU A 2 6.81 -0.34 15.40
C LEU A 2 6.18 0.67 14.43
N VAL A 3 6.02 0.32 13.16
CA VAL A 3 5.26 1.10 12.16
C VAL A 3 3.91 0.42 11.95
N TRP A 4 2.83 1.20 11.90
CA TRP A 4 1.46 0.69 11.95
C TRP A 4 0.93 0.19 10.60
N TYR A 5 1.57 -0.85 10.10
CA TYR A 5 1.17 -1.59 8.90
C TYR A 5 0.11 -2.65 9.23
N ASN A 6 -1.06 -2.21 9.70
CA ASN A 6 -2.04 -3.11 10.31
C ASN A 6 -2.71 -4.10 9.34
N TYR A 7 -2.73 -3.80 8.03
CA TYR A 7 -3.33 -4.70 7.03
C TYR A 7 -2.67 -6.08 7.00
N ARG A 8 -1.38 -6.20 7.38
CA ARG A 8 -0.71 -7.51 7.50
C ARG A 8 -1.31 -8.41 8.59
N PHE A 9 -2.02 -7.82 9.55
CA PHE A 9 -2.65 -8.54 10.66
C PHE A 9 -4.12 -8.89 10.39
N LEU A 10 -4.66 -8.56 9.21
CA LEU A 10 -5.96 -9.09 8.81
C LEU A 10 -5.88 -10.63 8.74
N PRO A 11 -6.85 -11.38 9.30
CA PRO A 11 -6.78 -12.84 9.35
C PRO A 11 -6.54 -13.48 7.98
N ALA A 12 -7.19 -12.97 6.93
CA ALA A 12 -7.00 -13.47 5.57
C ALA A 12 -5.58 -13.25 5.02
N VAL A 13 -4.96 -12.09 5.33
CA VAL A 13 -3.59 -11.79 4.90
C VAL A 13 -2.58 -12.65 5.68
N THR A 14 -2.83 -12.85 6.98
CA THR A 14 -2.02 -13.74 7.81
C THR A 14 -2.14 -15.20 7.34
N LEU A 15 -3.33 -15.65 6.97
CA LEU A 15 -3.56 -16.97 6.40
C LEU A 15 -2.80 -17.14 5.08
N ALA A 16 -2.87 -16.17 4.17
CA ALA A 16 -2.13 -16.22 2.91
C ALA A 16 -0.61 -16.34 3.14
N LYS A 17 -0.07 -15.58 4.10
CA LYS A 17 1.34 -15.68 4.53
C LYS A 17 1.68 -17.09 5.03
N ASN A 18 0.81 -17.71 5.83
CA ASN A 18 1.04 -19.04 6.36
C ASN A 18 0.98 -20.12 5.27
N ILE A 19 0.04 -20.03 4.34
CA ILE A 19 -0.06 -20.95 3.17
C ILE A 19 1.21 -20.88 2.33
N VAL A 20 1.71 -19.67 2.05
CA VAL A 20 2.97 -19.47 1.31
C VAL A 20 4.16 -20.03 2.08
N ALA A 21 4.26 -19.74 3.38
CA ALA A 21 5.35 -20.22 4.22
C ALA A 21 5.36 -21.74 4.41
N ALA A 22 4.18 -22.38 4.39
CA ALA A 22 4.03 -23.84 4.45
C ALA A 22 4.38 -24.54 3.14
N GLY A 23 4.59 -23.80 2.04
CA GLY A 23 4.92 -24.35 0.73
C GLY A 23 3.74 -25.01 0.01
N GLU A 24 2.51 -24.79 0.46
CA GLU A 24 1.30 -25.41 -0.10
C GLU A 24 1.03 -25.01 -1.56
N LEU A 25 1.55 -23.85 -1.98
CA LEU A 25 1.45 -23.36 -3.36
C LEU A 25 2.70 -23.67 -4.22
N GLY A 26 3.68 -24.38 -3.67
CA GLY A 26 4.99 -24.55 -4.28
C GLY A 26 5.74 -23.22 -4.40
N ARG A 27 6.42 -23.01 -5.54
CA ARG A 27 7.18 -21.77 -5.79
C ARG A 27 6.25 -20.65 -6.26
N VAL A 28 6.18 -19.57 -5.48
CA VAL A 28 5.51 -18.33 -5.89
C VAL A 28 6.39 -17.60 -6.90
N PHE A 29 5.79 -17.20 -8.03
CA PHE A 29 6.46 -16.44 -9.09
C PHE A 29 5.98 -15.00 -9.22
N HIS A 30 4.73 -14.73 -8.84
CA HIS A 30 4.09 -13.44 -9.06
C HIS A 30 3.28 -13.03 -7.84
N TYR A 31 3.39 -11.75 -7.48
CA TYR A 31 2.55 -11.09 -6.50
C TYR A 31 1.92 -9.86 -7.16
N ARG A 32 0.61 -9.68 -6.94
CA ARG A 32 -0.14 -8.52 -7.45
C ARG A 32 -1.08 -8.02 -6.36
N ALA A 33 -1.02 -6.74 -6.07
CA ALA A 33 -1.91 -6.07 -5.13
C ALA A 33 -2.31 -4.70 -5.67
N ASN A 34 -3.52 -4.26 -5.31
CA ASN A 34 -4.01 -2.92 -5.56
C ASN A 34 -4.68 -2.41 -4.28
N PHE A 35 -4.46 -1.13 -3.96
CA PHE A 35 -5.24 -0.42 -2.96
C PHE A 35 -5.91 0.76 -3.66
N LEU A 36 -7.18 0.58 -4.01
CA LEU A 36 -7.98 1.53 -4.77
C LEU A 36 -8.98 2.19 -3.83
N GLN A 37 -9.10 3.51 -3.90
CA GLN A 37 -10.06 4.29 -3.13
C GLN A 37 -10.63 5.44 -3.97
N ASP A 38 -11.78 5.93 -3.55
CA ASP A 38 -12.57 6.98 -4.21
C ASP A 38 -12.86 8.19 -3.31
N TRP A 39 -12.30 8.24 -2.09
CA TRP A 39 -12.67 9.24 -1.09
C TRP A 39 -12.33 10.69 -1.47
N THR A 40 -11.49 10.90 -2.50
CA THR A 40 -11.16 12.21 -3.08
C THR A 40 -11.58 12.34 -4.55
N ILE A 41 -12.55 11.56 -5.02
CA ILE A 41 -12.95 11.53 -6.44
C ILE A 41 -13.75 12.77 -6.88
N SER A 42 -14.33 13.52 -5.93
CA SER A 42 -15.16 14.69 -6.22
C SER A 42 -14.32 15.86 -6.74
N THR A 43 -14.80 16.51 -7.80
CA THR A 43 -14.23 17.77 -8.31
C THR A 43 -14.45 18.96 -7.37
N ASP A 44 -15.47 18.87 -6.52
CA ASP A 44 -15.82 19.92 -5.55
C ASP A 44 -15.11 19.72 -4.20
N LEU A 45 -14.07 18.87 -4.17
CA LEU A 45 -13.30 18.61 -2.96
C LEU A 45 -12.55 19.89 -2.55
N PRO A 46 -12.79 20.44 -1.35
CA PRO A 46 -12.03 21.60 -0.87
C PRO A 46 -10.55 21.26 -0.81
N GLN A 47 -9.64 22.23 -0.83
CA GLN A 47 -8.20 21.97 -0.66
C GLN A 47 -7.72 22.47 0.70
N GLY A 48 -6.82 21.70 1.33
CA GLY A 48 -6.18 22.05 2.59
C GLY A 48 -6.99 21.75 3.87
N GLY A 49 -6.53 22.33 4.98
CA GLY A 49 -7.09 22.07 6.31
C GLY A 49 -6.70 20.70 6.90
N ALA A 50 -7.21 20.40 8.10
CA ALA A 50 -6.88 19.17 8.82
C ALA A 50 -7.38 17.88 8.12
N GLY A 51 -8.37 18.00 7.24
CA GLY A 51 -8.93 16.85 6.51
C GLY A 51 -8.10 16.41 5.30
N LEU A 52 -7.37 17.33 4.66
CA LEU A 52 -6.83 17.12 3.31
C LEU A 52 -5.33 17.45 3.18
N TRP A 53 -4.61 17.56 4.30
CA TRP A 53 -3.14 17.66 4.31
C TRP A 53 -2.46 16.52 3.52
N ARG A 54 -3.12 15.36 3.37
CA ARG A 54 -2.65 14.22 2.56
C ARG A 54 -2.53 14.54 1.07
N LEU A 55 -3.20 15.59 0.60
CA LEU A 55 -3.13 16.05 -0.80
C LEU A 55 -2.03 17.10 -1.01
N ASP A 56 -1.39 17.57 0.06
CA ASP A 56 -0.25 18.47 0.00
C ASP A 56 1.06 17.69 0.20
N ALA A 57 1.85 17.58 -0.88
CA ALA A 57 3.13 16.89 -0.85
C ALA A 57 4.16 17.53 0.10
N ALA A 58 4.09 18.84 0.37
CA ALA A 58 4.98 19.49 1.34
C ALA A 58 4.68 19.04 2.77
N SER A 59 3.42 18.74 3.07
CA SER A 59 2.97 18.25 4.37
C SER A 59 3.11 16.73 4.50
N ALA A 60 2.75 15.97 3.46
CA ALA A 60 2.69 14.50 3.51
C ALA A 60 3.93 13.79 2.94
N GLY A 61 4.80 14.49 2.22
CA GLY A 61 5.95 13.94 1.51
C GLY A 61 5.59 13.23 0.20
N SER A 62 4.44 12.56 0.13
CA SER A 62 3.86 11.98 -1.09
C SER A 62 2.35 11.80 -0.93
N GLY A 63 1.65 11.51 -2.03
CA GLY A 63 0.22 11.17 -2.02
C GLY A 63 -0.02 9.68 -1.80
N VAL A 64 -0.82 9.07 -2.70
CA VAL A 64 -1.22 7.65 -2.66
C VAL A 64 -0.04 6.67 -2.53
N THR A 65 1.14 7.03 -3.04
CA THR A 65 2.36 6.23 -2.91
C THR A 65 2.75 5.99 -1.45
N GLY A 66 2.73 7.03 -0.60
CA GLY A 66 3.05 6.90 0.81
C GLY A 66 1.86 6.46 1.67
N ASP A 67 0.66 6.87 1.28
CA ASP A 67 -0.57 6.60 2.06
C ASP A 67 -1.07 5.16 1.88
N LEU A 68 -1.21 4.70 0.63
CA LEU A 68 -1.85 3.41 0.32
C LEU A 68 -0.87 2.36 -0.20
N LEU A 69 -0.02 2.71 -1.17
CA LEU A 69 0.94 1.77 -1.76
C LEU A 69 1.91 1.24 -0.70
N ALA A 70 2.23 2.01 0.34
CA ALA A 70 3.06 1.57 1.45
C ALA A 70 2.53 0.29 2.13
N HIS A 71 1.21 0.13 2.25
CA HIS A 71 0.58 -1.10 2.78
C HIS A 71 0.71 -2.29 1.82
N CYS A 72 0.59 -2.05 0.51
CA CYS A 72 0.86 -3.09 -0.50
C CYS A 72 2.33 -3.51 -0.50
N ILE A 73 3.26 -2.56 -0.36
CA ILE A 73 4.70 -2.85 -0.26
C ILE A 73 4.99 -3.66 1.01
N ASP A 74 4.41 -3.30 2.15
CA ASP A 74 4.65 -4.06 3.37
C ASP A 74 4.10 -5.48 3.28
N THR A 75 2.91 -5.68 2.72
CA THR A 75 2.34 -7.03 2.54
C THR A 75 3.11 -7.85 1.51
N ALA A 76 3.62 -7.22 0.44
CA ALA A 76 4.53 -7.87 -0.50
C ALA A 76 5.79 -8.38 0.22
N ARG A 77 6.40 -7.55 1.06
CA ARG A 77 7.59 -7.92 1.86
C ARG A 77 7.27 -8.98 2.90
N TRP A 78 6.13 -8.88 3.56
CA TRP A 78 5.70 -9.78 4.62
C TRP A 78 5.45 -11.21 4.13
N ILE A 79 4.89 -11.35 2.93
CA ILE A 79 4.53 -12.65 2.35
C ILE A 79 5.69 -13.22 1.54
N ASN A 80 6.39 -12.40 0.75
CA ASN A 80 7.32 -12.88 -0.28
C ASN A 80 8.81 -12.64 0.03
N GLY A 81 9.13 -11.85 1.06
CA GLY A 81 10.51 -11.43 1.36
C GLY A 81 10.88 -10.08 0.73
N GLU A 82 12.17 -9.72 0.81
CA GLU A 82 12.62 -8.38 0.46
C GLU A 82 12.54 -8.06 -1.05
N ILE A 83 12.25 -6.79 -1.35
CA ILE A 83 12.22 -6.27 -2.73
C ILE A 83 13.64 -5.84 -3.10
N THR A 84 14.16 -6.33 -4.22
CA THR A 84 15.51 -6.02 -4.70
C THR A 84 15.55 -4.76 -5.57
N GLU A 85 14.53 -4.54 -6.40
CA GLU A 85 14.49 -3.46 -7.39
C GLU A 85 13.04 -3.02 -7.63
N VAL A 86 12.84 -1.77 -8.04
CA VAL A 86 11.52 -1.22 -8.36
C VAL A 86 11.56 -0.36 -9.61
N SER A 87 10.44 -0.30 -10.31
CA SER A 87 10.15 0.70 -11.34
C SER A 87 8.72 1.19 -11.14
N ALA A 88 8.48 2.48 -11.37
CA ALA A 88 7.19 3.09 -11.08
C ALA A 88 6.84 4.15 -12.12
N ILE A 89 5.53 4.30 -12.37
CA ILE A 89 4.94 5.42 -13.09
C ILE A 89 3.95 6.06 -12.12
N THR A 90 4.05 7.37 -11.96
CA THR A 90 3.17 8.16 -11.09
C THR A 90 2.52 9.27 -11.89
N GLU A 91 1.27 9.55 -11.59
CA GLU A 91 0.51 10.65 -12.19
C GLU A 91 -0.20 11.43 -11.08
N THR A 92 -0.19 12.75 -11.18
CA THR A 92 -0.96 13.65 -10.32
C THR A 92 -2.09 14.23 -11.14
N PHE A 93 -3.32 13.92 -10.74
CA PHE A 93 -4.54 14.50 -11.32
C PHE A 93 -4.85 15.80 -10.57
N ILE A 94 -5.01 16.91 -11.29
CA ILE A 94 -5.26 18.27 -10.77
C ILE A 94 -6.68 18.71 -11.12
#